data_AF-A0A523U3U3-F1
#
_entry.id   AF-A0A523U3U3-F1
#
_cell.length_a   1.000
_cell.length_b   1.000
_cell.length_c   1.000
_cell.angle_alpha   90.00
_cell.angle_beta   90.00
_cell.angle_gamma   90.00
#
_symmetry.space_group_name_H-M   'P 1'
#
loop_
_entity.id
_entity.type
_entity.pdbx_description
1 polymer ?
#
loop_
_entity_poly.entity_id
_entity_poly.type
_entity_poly.pdbx_seq_one_letter_code
_entity_poly.pdbx_strand_id
1 'polypeptide(L)'
;MKKAALLTILLLALGLILYTPGCSSSHKSSRGSSPSAGTGGGTTGTGTTTGGGGSNGGGSGDEPSVQDCATATAGGDNATPDSCPTISSRQEMFDWINQSRQDYSFHGRNPDPGAGWPLTMSWDDGLADQAQNRAVELAGGSSSQGKALSFMLGNLHPGETMWVTEGGNYHVEAKSDPESAANAHYGGGSGKWHEHHNSAFRMYIAYYDGQAGSPAMTKLGVGAAKASDGGVWWVLQFGP
;
A
#
# COMPACT_ATOMS: atom_id res chain seq x y z
N MET A 1 -23.52 6.28 56.76
CA MET A 1 -23.77 7.42 55.86
C MET A 1 -22.59 7.77 54.94
N LYS A 2 -21.31 7.63 55.33
CA LYS A 2 -20.16 8.04 54.48
C LYS A 2 -19.87 7.13 53.26
N LYS A 3 -20.20 5.83 53.32
CA LYS A 3 -19.91 4.88 52.23
C LYS A 3 -20.88 4.97 51.04
N ALA A 4 -22.15 5.31 51.30
CA ALA A 4 -23.16 5.45 50.25
C ALA A 4 -22.90 6.68 49.37
N ALA A 5 -22.56 7.82 49.97
CA ALA A 5 -22.22 9.04 49.23
C ALA A 5 -21.01 8.86 48.30
N LEU A 6 -20.02 8.08 48.74
CA LEU A 6 -18.80 7.83 47.96
C LEU A 6 -19.08 6.96 46.72
N LEU A 7 -19.97 5.98 46.84
CA LEU A 7 -20.42 5.15 45.72
C LEU A 7 -21.22 5.96 44.69
N THR A 8 -22.09 6.87 45.15
CA THR A 8 -22.88 7.73 44.27
C THR A 8 -22.01 8.69 43.46
N ILE A 9 -20.98 9.27 44.08
CA ILE A 9 -20.02 10.15 43.38
C ILE A 9 -19.25 9.38 42.30
N LEU A 10 -18.84 8.15 42.60
CA LEU A 10 -18.08 7.31 41.66
C LEU A 10 -18.92 6.91 40.43
N LEU A 11 -20.21 6.62 40.63
CA LEU A 11 -21.14 6.31 39.53
C LEU A 11 -21.45 7.54 38.65
N LEU A 12 -21.59 8.72 39.25
CA LEU A 12 -21.77 9.97 38.50
C LEU A 12 -20.55 10.32 37.66
N ALA A 13 -19.34 10.10 38.20
CA ALA A 13 -18.09 10.32 37.46
C ALA A 13 -17.94 9.35 36.28
N LEU A 14 -18.29 8.07 36.43
CA LEU A 14 -18.26 7.11 35.32
C LEU A 14 -19.30 7.44 34.24
N GLY A 15 -20.49 7.92 34.63
CA GLY A 15 -21.53 8.33 33.69
C GLY A 15 -21.14 9.53 32.83
N LEU A 16 -20.36 10.47 33.37
CA LEU A 16 -19.89 11.64 32.61
C LEU A 16 -18.84 11.29 31.55
N ILE A 17 -18.01 10.26 31.77
CA ILE A 17 -16.97 9.84 30.82
C ILE A 17 -17.58 9.19 29.57
N LEU A 18 -18.78 8.60 29.68
CA LEU A 18 -19.47 7.97 28.56
C LEU A 18 -20.34 8.93 27.74
N TYR A 19 -20.44 10.21 28.15
CA TYR A 19 -21.17 11.23 27.42
C TYR A 19 -20.23 12.09 26.56
N THR A 20 -19.55 11.46 25.60
CA THR A 20 -18.96 12.20 24.49
C THR A 20 -20.05 12.40 23.42
N PRO A 21 -20.45 13.63 23.09
CA PRO A 21 -21.37 13.85 21.99
C PRO A 21 -20.70 13.42 20.68
N GLY A 22 -21.24 12.35 20.07
CA GLY A 22 -20.82 11.90 18.74
C GLY A 22 -21.09 12.99 17.71
N CYS A 23 -20.01 13.55 17.14
CA CYS A 23 -20.09 14.39 15.95
C CYS A 23 -20.56 13.52 14.78
N SER A 24 -21.86 13.58 14.47
CA SER A 24 -22.45 13.02 13.26
C SER A 24 -22.50 14.09 12.17
N SER A 25 -21.49 14.12 11.31
CA SER A 25 -21.54 14.91 10.08
C SER A 25 -22.38 14.17 9.03
N SER A 26 -23.67 14.48 9.02
CA SER A 26 -24.59 14.12 7.93
C SER A 26 -24.41 15.06 6.75
N HIS A 27 -23.79 14.61 5.66
CA HIS A 27 -23.88 15.31 4.37
C HIS A 27 -24.89 14.61 3.45
N LYS A 28 -26.11 15.18 3.39
CA LYS A 28 -27.04 15.01 2.27
C LYS A 28 -26.71 16.10 1.25
N SER A 29 -26.32 15.72 0.03
CA SER A 29 -26.45 16.58 -1.14
C SER A 29 -27.30 15.84 -2.16
N SER A 30 -28.41 16.47 -2.54
CA SER A 30 -29.35 16.01 -3.53
C SER A 30 -29.54 17.10 -4.59
N ARG A 31 -29.66 16.66 -5.84
CA ARG A 31 -30.15 17.37 -7.06
C ARG A 31 -29.08 18.18 -7.80
N GLY A 32 -29.01 18.16 -9.12
CA GLY A 32 -29.97 17.70 -10.12
C GLY A 32 -29.38 17.65 -11.53
N SER A 33 -30.26 17.30 -12.47
CA SER A 33 -29.99 16.58 -13.72
C SER A 33 -29.76 17.47 -14.94
N SER A 34 -28.97 16.91 -15.89
CA SER A 34 -29.11 16.96 -17.37
C SER A 34 -28.82 18.28 -18.12
N PRO A 35 -28.61 18.26 -19.46
CA PRO A 35 -27.89 17.31 -20.35
C PRO A 35 -26.92 18.02 -21.32
N SER A 36 -26.01 17.32 -22.01
CA SER A 36 -25.66 17.63 -23.41
C SER A 36 -24.79 16.54 -24.05
N ALA A 37 -25.15 16.21 -25.28
CA ALA A 37 -24.41 15.38 -26.22
C ALA A 37 -23.05 15.99 -26.59
N GLY A 38 -22.10 15.11 -26.91
CA GLY A 38 -20.79 15.45 -27.47
C GLY A 38 -20.09 14.20 -27.98
N THR A 39 -20.33 13.88 -29.24
CA THR A 39 -19.68 12.84 -30.02
C THR A 39 -18.26 13.29 -30.43
N GLY A 40 -17.29 12.38 -30.39
CA GLY A 40 -15.93 12.54 -30.94
C GLY A 40 -14.89 12.03 -29.93
N GLY A 41 -13.93 11.17 -30.22
CA GLY A 41 -13.36 10.69 -31.48
C GLY A 41 -11.84 10.56 -31.25
N GLY A 42 -11.28 9.36 -31.45
CA GLY A 42 -9.82 9.09 -31.37
C GLY A 42 -9.28 8.99 -29.94
N THR A 43 -8.33 8.13 -29.58
CA THR A 43 -7.37 7.33 -30.36
C THR A 43 -6.88 6.18 -29.48
N THR A 44 -6.81 4.99 -30.08
CA THR A 44 -6.16 3.80 -29.53
C THR A 44 -4.65 4.06 -29.41
N GLY A 45 -4.14 4.16 -28.17
CA GLY A 45 -2.71 4.20 -27.90
C GLY A 45 -2.19 2.79 -27.60
N THR A 46 -1.78 2.06 -28.63
CA THR A 46 -0.91 0.89 -28.47
C THR A 46 0.51 1.38 -28.20
N GLY A 47 0.90 1.42 -26.92
CA GLY A 47 2.28 1.60 -26.51
C GLY A 47 3.05 0.31 -26.73
N THR A 48 3.72 0.21 -27.87
CA THR A 48 4.71 -0.84 -28.13
C THR A 48 6.00 -0.49 -27.39
N THR A 49 6.27 -1.12 -26.26
CA THR A 49 7.58 -1.07 -25.59
C THR A 49 8.53 -2.06 -26.26
N THR A 50 9.26 -1.59 -27.28
CA THR A 50 10.43 -2.30 -27.83
C THR A 50 11.67 -1.86 -27.06
N GLY A 51 11.92 -2.49 -25.92
CA GLY A 51 13.17 -2.39 -25.17
C GLY A 51 13.97 -3.68 -25.30
N GLY A 52 14.79 -3.78 -26.34
CA GLY A 52 15.75 -4.87 -26.50
C GLY A 52 16.96 -4.64 -25.60
N GLY A 53 17.01 -5.32 -24.45
CA GLY A 53 18.19 -5.43 -23.59
C GLY A 53 18.37 -6.89 -23.21
N GLY A 54 19.35 -7.55 -23.82
CA GLY A 54 19.64 -8.96 -23.55
C GLY A 54 20.18 -9.16 -22.13
N SER A 55 19.55 -10.07 -21.40
CA SER A 55 20.11 -10.66 -20.18
C SER A 55 20.02 -12.19 -20.28
N ASN A 56 21.18 -12.81 -20.43
CA ASN A 56 21.39 -14.24 -20.25
C ASN A 56 21.24 -14.60 -18.78
N GLY A 57 20.38 -15.57 -18.45
CA GLY A 57 20.55 -16.40 -17.25
C GLY A 57 19.33 -16.59 -16.35
N GLY A 58 18.51 -17.60 -16.67
CA GLY A 58 17.95 -18.51 -15.66
C GLY A 58 16.91 -17.95 -14.68
N GLY A 59 15.73 -17.59 -15.19
CA GLY A 59 14.54 -17.35 -14.37
C GLY A 59 13.58 -16.42 -15.10
N SER A 60 12.75 -16.95 -15.99
CA SER A 60 11.72 -16.15 -16.67
C SER A 60 10.59 -15.86 -15.69
N GLY A 61 10.76 -14.83 -14.86
CA GLY A 61 9.61 -14.17 -14.24
C GLY A 61 8.89 -13.41 -15.33
N ASP A 62 7.73 -13.90 -15.77
CA ASP A 62 6.95 -13.22 -16.79
C ASP A 62 6.33 -11.93 -16.21
N GLU A 63 6.20 -10.89 -17.03
CA GLU A 63 5.45 -9.70 -16.65
C GLU A 63 3.99 -10.12 -16.37
N PRO A 64 3.42 -9.83 -15.19
CA PRO A 64 2.08 -10.26 -14.84
C PRO A 64 1.06 -9.57 -15.75
N SER A 65 0.04 -10.31 -16.18
CA SER A 65 -1.09 -9.71 -16.87
C SER A 65 -1.90 -8.83 -15.91
N VAL A 66 -2.76 -7.97 -16.48
CA VAL A 66 -3.74 -7.17 -15.71
C VAL A 66 -4.55 -8.05 -14.75
N GLN A 67 -4.94 -9.24 -15.22
CA GLN A 67 -5.71 -10.19 -14.41
C GLN A 67 -4.86 -10.82 -13.29
N ASP A 68 -3.58 -11.11 -13.54
CA ASP A 68 -2.69 -11.66 -12.52
C ASP A 68 -2.53 -10.66 -11.37
N CYS A 69 -2.23 -9.40 -11.69
CA CYS A 69 -2.14 -8.32 -10.71
C CYS A 69 -3.45 -8.13 -9.93
N ALA A 70 -4.57 -8.04 -10.65
CA ALA A 70 -5.88 -7.86 -10.03
C ALA A 70 -6.24 -9.01 -9.08
N THR A 71 -6.00 -10.26 -9.50
CA THR A 71 -6.29 -11.44 -8.69
C THR A 71 -5.38 -11.52 -7.46
N ALA A 72 -4.09 -11.20 -7.62
CA ALA A 72 -3.13 -11.22 -6.53
C ALA A 72 -3.41 -10.13 -5.48
N THR A 73 -3.97 -8.99 -5.87
CA THR A 73 -4.17 -7.82 -4.99
C THR A 73 -5.59 -7.67 -4.47
N ALA A 74 -6.57 -8.37 -5.05
CA ALA A 74 -7.95 -8.36 -4.58
C ALA A 74 -8.04 -8.68 -3.07
N GLY A 75 -8.72 -7.80 -2.33
CA GLY A 75 -9.13 -8.10 -0.96
C GLY A 75 -10.31 -9.06 -0.98
N GLY A 76 -10.34 -10.04 -0.07
CA GLY A 76 -11.39 -11.07 -0.04
C GLY A 76 -12.79 -10.46 0.13
N ASP A 77 -13.81 -11.23 -0.26
CA ASP A 77 -15.24 -10.83 -0.44
C ASP A 77 -15.97 -10.20 0.77
N ASN A 78 -15.29 -9.92 1.87
CA ASN A 78 -15.89 -9.19 2.98
C ASN A 78 -15.94 -7.71 2.63
N ALA A 79 -17.12 -7.26 2.19
CA ALA A 79 -17.52 -5.88 1.97
C ALA A 79 -17.36 -5.03 3.25
N THR A 80 -16.13 -4.72 3.62
CA THR A 80 -15.82 -3.63 4.54
C THR A 80 -15.75 -2.32 3.75
N PRO A 81 -16.04 -1.17 4.38
CA PRO A 81 -16.00 0.14 3.71
C PRO A 81 -14.62 0.50 3.14
N ASP A 82 -13.56 -0.18 3.60
CA ASP A 82 -12.17 0.03 3.23
C ASP A 82 -11.61 -1.21 2.51
N SER A 83 -12.26 -1.62 1.41
CA SER A 83 -11.79 -2.74 0.59
C SER A 83 -10.40 -2.44 0.04
N CYS A 84 -9.46 -3.39 0.20
CA CYS A 84 -8.15 -3.35 -0.47
C CYS A 84 -8.35 -3.05 -1.97
N PRO A 85 -7.66 -2.05 -2.54
CA PRO A 85 -7.81 -1.75 -3.96
C PRO A 85 -7.37 -2.96 -4.78
N THR A 86 -8.11 -3.23 -5.84
CA THR A 86 -7.61 -4.12 -6.90
C THR A 86 -6.60 -3.33 -7.72
N ILE A 87 -5.34 -3.74 -7.68
CA ILE A 87 -4.24 -3.11 -8.41
C ILE A 87 -3.86 -4.02 -9.56
N SER A 88 -4.00 -3.51 -10.79
CA SER A 88 -3.91 -4.29 -12.01
C SER A 88 -2.67 -3.96 -12.86
N SER A 89 -1.87 -2.97 -12.46
CA SER A 89 -0.64 -2.59 -13.17
C SER A 89 0.41 -1.95 -12.27
N ARG A 90 1.64 -1.80 -12.79
CA ARG A 90 2.73 -1.05 -12.13
C ARG A 90 2.39 0.42 -11.93
N GLN A 91 1.70 1.02 -12.91
CA GLN A 91 1.24 2.41 -12.81
C GLN A 91 0.19 2.57 -11.71
N GLU A 92 -0.79 1.67 -11.64
CA GLU A 92 -1.80 1.71 -10.57
C GLU A 92 -1.19 1.49 -9.18
N MET A 93 -0.17 0.64 -9.06
CA MET A 93 0.57 0.50 -7.80
C MET A 93 1.30 1.80 -7.45
N PHE A 94 1.98 2.45 -8.41
CA PHE A 94 2.61 3.75 -8.18
C PHE A 94 1.60 4.81 -7.72
N ASP A 95 0.46 4.89 -8.39
CA ASP A 95 -0.63 5.81 -8.04
C ASP A 95 -1.19 5.50 -6.65
N TRP A 96 -1.36 4.21 -6.31
CA TRP A 96 -1.80 3.77 -4.98
C TRP A 96 -0.84 4.17 -3.86
N ILE A 97 0.47 4.05 -4.08
CA ILE A 97 1.48 4.45 -3.09
C ILE A 97 1.44 5.97 -2.85
N ASN A 98 1.36 6.75 -3.93
CA ASN A 98 1.24 8.21 -3.85
C ASN A 98 -0.07 8.66 -3.17
N GLN A 99 -1.19 8.00 -3.48
CA GLN A 99 -2.47 8.28 -2.82
C GLN A 99 -2.40 7.91 -1.34
N SER A 100 -1.88 6.73 -1.01
CA SER A 100 -1.75 6.27 0.37
C SER A 100 -0.88 7.20 1.21
N ARG A 101 0.25 7.69 0.68
CA ARG A 101 1.09 8.67 1.38
C ARG A 101 0.34 9.97 1.68
N GLN A 102 -0.53 10.42 0.78
CA GLN A 102 -1.39 11.60 0.98
C GLN A 102 -2.48 11.34 2.01
N ASP A 103 -3.19 10.22 1.90
CA ASP A 103 -4.24 9.83 2.84
C ASP A 103 -3.69 9.76 4.26
N TYR A 104 -2.47 9.27 4.44
CA TYR A 104 -1.80 9.15 5.73
C TYR A 104 -1.04 10.40 6.19
N SER A 105 -1.11 11.51 5.46
CA SER A 105 -0.37 12.73 5.79
C SER A 105 -0.74 13.33 7.17
N PHE A 106 -1.94 13.04 7.68
CA PHE A 106 -2.41 13.53 8.98
C PHE A 106 -1.86 12.77 10.21
N HIS A 107 -1.19 11.62 10.01
CA HIS A 107 -0.68 10.77 11.09
C HIS A 107 0.74 11.13 11.58
N GLY A 108 1.34 12.21 11.06
CA GLY A 108 2.74 12.54 11.30
C GLY A 108 3.71 11.73 10.43
N ARG A 109 5.01 12.09 10.45
CA ARG A 109 6.06 11.47 9.64
C ARG A 109 7.04 10.67 10.50
N ASN A 110 7.64 9.63 9.94
CA ASN A 110 8.54 8.70 10.64
C ASN A 110 9.85 8.46 9.85
N PRO A 111 11.04 8.50 10.49
CA PRO A 111 11.34 9.15 11.76
C PRO A 111 11.50 10.68 11.59
N ASP A 112 10.58 11.46 12.17
CA ASP A 112 10.67 12.94 12.32
C ASP A 112 10.69 13.77 11.00
N PRO A 113 10.25 15.05 10.99
CA PRO A 113 9.95 15.83 9.77
C PRO A 113 11.20 16.36 9.02
N GLY A 114 12.40 15.88 9.35
CA GLY A 114 13.66 16.41 8.85
C GLY A 114 14.20 15.76 7.57
N ALA A 115 13.71 14.58 7.19
CA ALA A 115 14.24 13.84 6.04
C ALA A 115 13.47 14.10 4.72
N GLY A 116 12.25 14.67 4.81
CA GLY A 116 11.69 15.51 3.76
C GLY A 116 11.28 14.82 2.46
N TRP A 117 10.97 13.52 2.49
CA TRP A 117 10.39 12.88 1.31
C TRP A 117 9.03 13.52 1.02
N PRO A 118 8.71 13.80 -0.25
CA PRO A 118 7.42 14.37 -0.60
C PRO A 118 6.29 13.36 -0.36
N LEU A 119 5.07 13.86 -0.15
CA LEU A 119 3.87 13.02 -0.11
C LEU A 119 3.62 12.36 -1.46
N THR A 120 3.96 13.05 -2.54
CA THR A 120 3.84 12.56 -3.92
C THR A 120 5.21 12.51 -4.57
N MET A 121 5.57 11.36 -5.10
CA MET A 121 6.80 11.12 -5.84
C MET A 121 6.55 11.18 -7.34
N SER A 122 7.58 11.51 -8.11
CA SER A 122 7.55 11.38 -9.57
C SER A 122 7.92 9.97 -10.01
N TRP A 123 7.33 9.51 -11.11
CA TRP A 123 7.77 8.28 -11.76
C TRP A 123 9.18 8.45 -12.34
N ASP A 124 10.01 7.42 -12.24
CA ASP A 124 11.35 7.38 -12.86
C ASP A 124 11.58 6.03 -13.55
N ASP A 125 11.82 6.07 -14.87
CA ASP A 125 11.97 4.86 -15.69
C ASP A 125 13.21 4.04 -15.29
N GLY A 126 14.31 4.69 -14.91
CA GLY A 126 15.52 3.99 -14.49
C GLY A 126 15.33 3.21 -13.19
N LEU A 127 14.62 3.80 -12.22
CA LEU A 127 14.22 3.09 -11.00
C LEU A 127 13.18 2.00 -11.30
N ALA A 128 12.27 2.22 -12.24
CA ALA A 128 11.27 1.22 -12.62
C ALA A 128 11.90 0.00 -13.29
N ASP A 129 12.91 0.19 -14.14
CA ASP A 129 13.67 -0.90 -14.75
C ASP A 129 14.45 -1.70 -13.69
N GLN A 130 15.07 -1.02 -12.72
CA GLN A 130 15.73 -1.68 -11.60
C GLN A 130 14.75 -2.50 -10.77
N ALA A 131 13.59 -1.91 -10.42
CA ALA A 131 12.54 -2.60 -9.70
C ALA A 131 12.00 -3.80 -10.48
N GLN A 132 11.82 -3.67 -11.79
CA GLN A 132 11.34 -4.74 -12.66
C GLN A 132 12.33 -5.90 -12.72
N ASN A 133 13.62 -5.62 -12.93
CA ASN A 133 14.66 -6.66 -12.92
C ASN A 133 14.67 -7.40 -11.57
N ARG A 134 14.54 -6.67 -10.46
CA ARG A 134 14.49 -7.27 -9.14
C ARG A 134 13.25 -8.14 -8.94
N ALA A 135 12.08 -7.71 -9.43
CA ALA A 135 10.87 -8.51 -9.37
C ALA A 135 11.03 -9.83 -10.15
N VAL A 136 11.64 -9.78 -11.35
CA VAL A 136 11.93 -10.97 -12.17
C VAL A 136 12.88 -11.93 -11.45
N GLU A 137 13.92 -11.42 -10.80
CA GLU A 137 14.83 -12.24 -9.97
C GLU A 137 14.09 -12.96 -8.84
N LEU A 138 13.19 -12.27 -8.13
CA LEU A 138 12.37 -12.83 -7.06
C LEU A 138 11.40 -13.89 -7.58
N ALA A 139 10.75 -13.64 -8.71
CA ALA A 139 9.91 -14.62 -9.40
C ALA A 139 10.71 -15.85 -9.87
N GLY A 140 11.99 -15.66 -10.24
CA GLY A 140 12.94 -16.71 -10.56
C GLY A 140 13.48 -17.49 -9.35
N GLY A 141 13.07 -17.13 -8.13
CA GLY A 141 13.41 -17.84 -6.89
C GLY A 141 14.56 -17.23 -6.09
N SER A 142 14.97 -15.99 -6.40
CA SER A 142 15.94 -15.28 -5.56
C SER A 142 15.35 -14.96 -4.19
N SER A 143 16.19 -14.98 -3.16
CA SER A 143 15.78 -14.57 -1.81
C SER A 143 15.50 -13.07 -1.74
N SER A 144 14.52 -12.70 -0.91
CA SER A 144 14.23 -11.29 -0.60
C SER A 144 15.39 -10.60 0.12
N GLN A 145 15.51 -9.29 -0.06
CA GLN A 145 16.56 -8.44 0.52
C GLN A 145 16.01 -7.51 1.60
N GLY A 146 16.83 -7.25 2.61
CA GLY A 146 16.50 -6.32 3.69
C GLY A 146 15.85 -7.00 4.90
N LYS A 147 15.25 -6.19 5.76
CA LYS A 147 14.60 -6.65 6.99
C LYS A 147 13.18 -7.11 6.69
N ALA A 148 12.88 -8.35 7.04
CA ALA A 148 11.50 -8.86 6.99
C ALA A 148 10.62 -8.13 8.02
N LEU A 149 9.48 -7.63 7.56
CA LEU A 149 8.45 -6.96 8.33
C LEU A 149 7.14 -7.72 8.07
N SER A 150 6.65 -8.41 9.08
CA SER A 150 5.36 -9.09 8.99
C SER A 150 4.22 -8.08 8.90
N PHE A 151 3.05 -8.54 8.47
CA PHE A 151 1.81 -7.80 8.72
C PHE A 151 1.69 -7.49 10.21
N MET A 152 1.58 -6.20 10.55
CA MET A 152 1.56 -5.74 11.94
C MET A 152 0.19 -5.15 12.24
N LEU A 153 -0.75 -5.98 12.70
CA LEU A 153 -2.01 -5.52 13.28
C LEU A 153 -2.15 -6.21 14.62
N GLY A 154 -1.50 -5.63 15.64
CA GLY A 154 -1.51 -6.07 17.03
C GLY A 154 -1.43 -7.58 17.25
N ASN A 155 -0.24 -8.20 17.16
CA ASN A 155 0.09 -9.58 17.59
C ASN A 155 -0.81 -10.76 17.14
N LEU A 156 -1.90 -10.57 16.41
CA LEU A 156 -2.97 -11.58 16.28
C LEU A 156 -3.17 -12.11 14.86
N HIS A 157 -2.54 -11.54 13.83
CA HIS A 157 -2.92 -11.83 12.44
C HIS A 157 -1.74 -12.09 11.51
N PRO A 158 -1.66 -13.27 10.87
CA PRO A 158 -0.75 -13.50 9.76
C PRO A 158 -1.23 -12.72 8.53
N GLY A 159 -0.28 -12.13 7.80
CA GLY A 159 -0.54 -11.48 6.52
C GLY A 159 0.73 -11.47 5.70
N GLU A 160 0.67 -10.85 4.53
CA GLU A 160 1.80 -10.77 3.61
C GLU A 160 2.98 -10.03 4.26
N THR A 161 4.16 -10.62 4.09
CA THR A 161 5.41 -10.04 4.59
C THR A 161 5.94 -9.04 3.57
N MET A 162 6.52 -7.95 4.06
CA MET A 162 7.34 -7.04 3.27
C MET A 162 8.80 -7.20 3.68
N TRP A 163 9.72 -6.92 2.77
CA TRP A 163 11.14 -6.81 3.06
C TRP A 163 11.61 -5.41 2.68
N VAL A 164 12.30 -4.76 3.60
CA VAL A 164 12.70 -3.36 3.44
C VAL A 164 14.21 -3.22 3.57
N THR A 165 14.82 -2.62 2.57
CA THR A 165 16.22 -2.17 2.60
C THR A 165 16.25 -0.68 2.91
N GLU A 166 17.00 -0.27 3.93
CA GLU A 166 17.13 1.14 4.34
C GLU A 166 18.37 1.83 3.74
N GLY A 167 18.42 3.16 3.78
CA GLY A 167 19.57 3.97 3.37
C GLY A 167 19.46 4.55 1.95
N GLY A 168 20.60 4.76 1.29
CA GLY A 168 20.67 5.40 -0.04
C GLY A 168 20.06 4.57 -1.18
N ASN A 169 19.81 3.28 -0.96
CA ASN A 169 19.16 2.37 -1.90
C ASN A 169 17.85 1.83 -1.31
N TYR A 170 16.97 2.73 -0.89
CA TYR A 170 15.73 2.32 -0.23
C TYR A 170 14.81 1.58 -1.21
N HIS A 171 14.42 0.35 -0.87
CA HIS A 171 13.42 -0.39 -1.61
C HIS A 171 12.57 -1.28 -0.71
N VAL A 172 11.37 -1.59 -1.20
CA VAL A 172 10.45 -2.53 -0.58
C VAL A 172 10.18 -3.67 -1.56
N GLU A 173 10.28 -4.89 -1.07
CA GLU A 173 9.87 -6.11 -1.78
C GLU A 173 8.69 -6.73 -1.06
N ALA A 174 7.67 -7.15 -1.79
CA ALA A 174 6.55 -7.85 -1.19
C ALA A 174 5.89 -8.75 -2.23
N LYS A 175 5.35 -9.88 -1.77
CA LYS A 175 4.57 -10.77 -2.62
C LYS A 175 3.10 -10.62 -2.30
N SER A 176 2.31 -10.30 -3.32
CA SER A 176 0.86 -10.43 -3.26
C SER A 176 0.47 -11.84 -3.68
N ASP A 177 -0.07 -12.59 -2.73
CA ASP A 177 -0.54 -13.96 -2.89
C ASP A 177 -2.06 -13.95 -3.01
N PRO A 178 -2.67 -14.42 -4.12
CA PRO A 178 -4.12 -14.43 -4.26
C PRO A 178 -4.86 -15.14 -3.10
N GLU A 179 -4.24 -16.11 -2.43
CA GLU A 179 -4.83 -16.85 -1.31
C GLU A 179 -4.76 -16.09 0.03
N SER A 180 -3.87 -15.11 0.17
CA SER A 180 -3.68 -14.36 1.42
C SER A 180 -4.93 -13.56 1.82
N ALA A 181 -5.74 -13.17 0.83
CA ALA A 181 -6.96 -12.40 0.99
C ALA A 181 -7.99 -13.08 1.93
N ALA A 182 -7.95 -14.41 1.98
CA ALA A 182 -8.84 -15.24 2.79
C ALA A 182 -8.38 -15.39 4.25
N ASN A 183 -7.12 -15.05 4.56
CA ASN A 183 -6.53 -15.22 5.90
C ASN A 183 -6.83 -14.05 6.86
N ALA A 184 -7.63 -13.09 6.39
CA ALA A 184 -8.21 -11.99 7.15
C ALA A 184 -9.15 -12.47 8.27
N HIS A 185 -8.60 -12.77 9.46
CA HIS A 185 -9.43 -13.11 10.61
C HIS A 185 -9.73 -11.89 11.50
N TYR A 186 -11.04 -11.63 11.68
CA TYR A 186 -11.64 -10.61 12.56
C TYR A 186 -11.17 -9.17 12.34
N GLY A 187 -11.89 -8.41 11.50
CA GLY A 187 -11.96 -6.95 11.67
C GLY A 187 -11.55 -6.06 10.50
N GLY A 188 -11.32 -6.59 9.29
CA GLY A 188 -11.54 -5.80 8.07
C GLY A 188 -10.37 -5.44 7.17
N GLY A 189 -9.24 -6.14 7.25
CA GLY A 189 -8.22 -6.12 6.20
C GLY A 189 -8.01 -7.51 5.60
N SER A 190 -7.81 -7.59 4.29
CA SER A 190 -7.50 -8.79 3.52
C SER A 190 -6.14 -9.42 3.84
N GLY A 191 -5.31 -8.80 4.69
CA GLY A 191 -4.00 -9.32 5.05
C GLY A 191 -2.94 -9.05 3.98
N LYS A 192 -3.28 -8.23 2.97
CA LYS A 192 -2.35 -7.84 1.90
C LYS A 192 -1.33 -6.84 2.42
N TRP A 193 -0.13 -6.90 1.86
CA TRP A 193 0.96 -6.06 2.34
C TRP A 193 0.68 -4.58 2.11
N HIS A 194 -0.03 -4.21 1.03
CA HIS A 194 -0.28 -2.82 0.62
C HIS A 194 -1.55 -2.21 1.25
N GLU A 195 -2.16 -2.90 2.21
CA GLU A 195 -3.34 -2.38 2.90
C GLU A 195 -3.03 -1.29 3.90
N HIS A 196 -3.99 -0.37 3.99
CA HIS A 196 -4.08 0.67 5.00
C HIS A 196 -4.07 0.13 6.44
N HIS A 197 -4.64 -1.06 6.65
CA HIS A 197 -4.64 -1.71 7.96
C HIS A 197 -3.27 -2.31 8.35
N ASN A 198 -2.39 -2.57 7.38
CA ASN A 198 -1.06 -3.09 7.67
C ASN A 198 -0.17 -2.01 8.29
N SER A 199 0.21 -2.14 9.57
CA SER A 199 1.09 -1.15 10.19
C SER A 199 2.50 -1.15 9.60
N ALA A 200 2.98 -2.27 9.04
CA ALA A 200 4.28 -2.27 8.38
C ALA A 200 4.26 -1.37 7.14
N PHE A 201 3.22 -1.49 6.30
CA PHE A 201 3.00 -0.58 5.16
C PHE A 201 2.95 0.87 5.61
N ARG A 202 2.12 1.17 6.61
CA ARG A 202 2.01 2.54 7.12
C ARG A 202 3.35 3.08 7.62
N MET A 203 4.09 2.31 8.42
CA MET A 203 5.34 2.76 9.03
C MET A 203 6.50 2.93 8.05
N TYR A 204 6.56 2.10 6.99
CA TYR A 204 7.71 2.00 6.08
C TYR A 204 7.42 2.50 4.66
N ILE A 205 6.18 2.86 4.34
CA ILE A 205 5.79 3.43 3.05
C ILE A 205 5.01 4.72 3.25
N ALA A 206 3.93 4.70 4.03
CA ALA A 206 3.03 5.86 4.13
C ALA A 206 3.63 7.01 4.95
N TYR A 207 4.16 6.69 6.14
CA TYR A 207 4.76 7.63 7.09
C TYR A 207 6.25 7.85 6.85
N TYR A 208 6.90 6.93 6.14
CA TYR A 208 8.36 6.90 6.08
C TYR A 208 8.92 8.07 5.27
N ASP A 209 9.85 8.81 5.87
CA ASP A 209 10.53 9.96 5.27
C ASP A 209 12.05 9.80 5.19
N GLY A 210 12.58 8.61 5.49
CA GLY A 210 14.01 8.40 5.53
C GLY A 210 14.63 8.80 6.86
N GLN A 211 15.92 8.46 7.04
CA GLN A 211 16.67 8.83 8.24
C GLN A 211 17.21 10.25 8.11
N ALA A 212 17.34 10.97 9.22
CA ALA A 212 17.95 12.30 9.24
C ALA A 212 19.33 12.30 8.55
N GLY A 213 19.55 13.25 7.63
CA GLY A 213 20.78 13.35 6.86
C GLY A 213 20.87 12.45 5.62
N SER A 214 19.85 11.61 5.36
CA SER A 214 19.73 10.90 4.09
C SER A 214 19.17 11.83 3.00
N PRO A 215 19.49 11.59 1.71
CA PRO A 215 18.81 12.28 0.61
C PRO A 215 17.30 12.07 0.68
N ALA A 216 16.53 13.12 0.35
CA ALA A 216 15.10 12.99 0.16
C ALA A 216 14.86 12.15 -1.10
N MET A 217 14.06 11.09 -1.01
CA MET A 217 13.69 10.31 -2.18
C MET A 217 12.47 10.97 -2.82
N THR A 218 12.65 11.62 -3.97
CA THR A 218 11.56 12.34 -4.66
C THR A 218 10.96 11.54 -5.82
N LYS A 219 11.52 10.36 -6.08
CA LYS A 219 11.15 9.49 -7.20
C LYS A 219 10.87 8.06 -6.75
N LEU A 220 10.01 7.40 -7.53
CA LEU A 220 9.63 6.01 -7.32
C LEU A 220 9.56 5.29 -8.68
N GLY A 221 10.19 4.13 -8.74
CA GLY A 221 9.98 3.13 -9.77
C GLY A 221 9.28 1.91 -9.20
N VAL A 222 8.38 1.31 -9.98
CA VAL A 222 7.65 0.10 -9.59
C VAL A 222 7.93 -1.03 -10.58
N GLY A 223 8.22 -2.22 -10.05
CA GLY A 223 8.39 -3.45 -10.79
C GLY A 223 7.38 -4.51 -10.32
N ALA A 224 6.97 -5.38 -11.24
CA ALA A 224 6.07 -6.49 -10.94
C ALA A 224 6.42 -7.73 -11.77
N ALA A 225 6.45 -8.91 -11.13
CA ALA A 225 6.71 -10.18 -11.81
C ALA A 225 5.82 -11.29 -11.26
N LYS A 226 5.28 -12.11 -12.15
CA LYS A 226 4.44 -13.24 -11.76
C LYS A 226 5.31 -14.36 -11.17
N ALA A 227 4.95 -14.82 -9.97
CA ALA A 227 5.54 -15.99 -9.34
C ALA A 227 4.89 -17.28 -9.86
N SER A 228 5.61 -18.41 -9.75
CA SER A 228 5.17 -19.72 -10.25
C SER A 228 3.92 -20.28 -9.54
N ASP A 229 3.60 -19.80 -8.36
CA ASP A 229 2.40 -20.15 -7.58
C ASP A 229 1.22 -19.20 -7.83
N GLY A 230 1.31 -18.32 -8.83
CA GLY A 230 0.23 -17.40 -9.19
C GLY A 230 0.21 -16.10 -8.40
N GLY A 231 1.10 -15.93 -7.41
CA GLY A 231 1.32 -14.63 -6.77
C GLY A 231 2.03 -13.63 -7.69
N VAL A 232 2.06 -12.38 -7.27
CA VAL A 232 2.81 -11.30 -7.94
C VAL A 232 3.82 -10.71 -6.96
N TRP A 233 5.10 -10.76 -7.33
CA TRP A 233 6.13 -10.00 -6.65
C TRP A 233 6.06 -8.55 -7.08
N TRP A 234 6.02 -7.65 -6.10
CA TRP A 234 6.09 -6.21 -6.27
C TRP A 234 7.40 -5.69 -5.69
N VAL A 235 8.05 -4.79 -6.41
CA VAL A 235 9.23 -4.07 -5.94
C VAL A 235 8.99 -2.58 -6.09
N LEU A 236 9.16 -1.84 -4.99
CA LEU A 236 9.11 -0.39 -4.93
C LEU A 236 10.54 0.12 -4.77
N GLN A 237 11.10 0.77 -5.78
CA GLN A 237 12.45 1.32 -5.76
C GLN A 237 12.40 2.84 -5.62
N PHE A 238 12.96 3.36 -4.54
CA PHE A 238 12.95 4.79 -4.23
C PHE A 238 14.31 5.42 -4.55
N GLY A 239 14.29 6.68 -5.00
CA GLY A 239 15.49 7.43 -5.35
C GLY A 239 15.29 8.95 -5.25
N PRO A 240 16.38 9.73 -5.19
CA PRO A 240 16.35 11.18 -5.14
C PRO A 240 15.82 11.83 -6.42
#